data_AF-A0A959AZ06-F1
#
_entry.id   AF-A0A959AZ06-F1
#
_cell.length_a   1.000
_cell.length_b   1.000
_cell.length_c   1.000
_cell.angle_alpha   90.00
_cell.angle_beta   90.00
_cell.angle_gamma   90.00
#
_symmetry.space_group_name_H-M   'P 1'
#
loop_
_entity.id
_entity.type
_entity.pdbx_description
1 polymer ?
#
loop_
_entity_poly.entity_id
_entity_poly.type
_entity_poly.pdbx_seq_one_letter_code
_entity_poly.pdbx_strand_id
1 'polypeptide(L)'
;IVVEPFPGRCYPDELYTHSGIELSENLLDCDVLLGVKEVPIGQLIPGKAYFFFSHTIKEQAYNRNLLRAILEKNIKLVDYEVLTDEQGKRLIAFGRFAGMVGAHNGILAFGRRTGKFSLKRMKDCLDYADAKMIYQQLSLPPIKVVLTGTGRVGRGADAVLHDMGIRKVSPQEFLEEVFTEAVYTQLDPRHYAARKDGKAFNKNDFYQHPENYKSIFEPFYRVADVMINGIYWDKKAPAFFTKEEMRRDDFNIQVIADVTCDIAPVSSIPSTLRPSTIADPIYGYDPETEAETLPYQHHAIDVMAIDNLPNELPRDASKAFGRQFITYILPELLKEHSPMIERATVAENGKLGRYFQYLEGYVKGEEVRQGI
;
A
#
# COMPACT_ATOMS: atom_id res chain seq x y z
N ILE A 1 6.86 8.62 -29.01
CA ILE A 1 6.88 7.76 -27.81
C ILE A 1 7.71 6.56 -28.16
N VAL A 2 8.70 6.23 -27.33
CA VAL A 2 9.59 5.09 -27.50
C VAL A 2 9.56 4.31 -26.19
N VAL A 3 9.74 2.98 -26.26
CA VAL A 3 9.74 2.11 -25.09
C VAL A 3 11.07 1.34 -25.02
N GLU A 4 11.72 1.37 -23.86
CA GLU A 4 12.92 0.56 -23.64
C GLU A 4 12.56 -0.94 -23.58
N PRO A 5 13.26 -1.84 -24.29
CA PRO A 5 13.10 -3.29 -24.15
C PRO A 5 13.28 -3.75 -22.69
N PHE A 6 12.40 -4.64 -22.21
CA PHE A 6 12.54 -5.17 -20.85
C PHE A 6 11.85 -6.55 -20.74
N PRO A 7 12.58 -7.64 -20.46
CA PRO A 7 11.98 -8.96 -20.39
C PRO A 7 11.12 -9.18 -19.14
N GLY A 8 11.32 -8.40 -18.08
CA GLY A 8 10.68 -8.62 -16.77
C GLY A 8 9.32 -7.93 -16.55
N ARG A 9 8.72 -7.31 -17.57
CA ARG A 9 7.43 -6.60 -17.43
C ARG A 9 6.24 -7.48 -17.73
N CYS A 10 5.10 -7.14 -17.12
CA CYS A 10 3.84 -7.83 -17.36
C CYS A 10 3.26 -7.60 -18.77
N TYR A 11 3.65 -6.53 -19.46
CA TYR A 11 3.32 -6.30 -20.87
C TYR A 11 4.57 -6.59 -21.70
N PRO A 12 4.65 -7.73 -22.40
CA PRO A 12 5.86 -8.07 -23.14
C PRO A 12 6.05 -7.15 -24.36
N ASP A 13 7.28 -7.09 -24.84
CA ASP A 13 7.78 -6.20 -25.90
C ASP A 13 6.96 -6.27 -27.19
N GLU A 14 6.47 -7.47 -27.51
CA GLU A 14 5.61 -7.70 -28.67
C GLU A 14 4.34 -6.85 -28.60
N LEU A 15 3.73 -6.66 -27.42
CA LEU A 15 2.50 -5.86 -27.34
C LEU A 15 2.70 -4.39 -27.72
N TYR A 16 3.90 -3.84 -27.48
CA TYR A 16 4.25 -2.48 -27.87
C TYR A 16 4.44 -2.39 -29.39
N THR A 17 5.22 -3.31 -29.97
CA THR A 17 5.47 -3.33 -31.43
C THR A 17 4.20 -3.60 -32.24
N HIS A 18 3.33 -4.51 -31.79
CA HIS A 18 2.01 -4.73 -32.40
C HIS A 18 1.10 -3.50 -32.31
N SER A 19 1.34 -2.61 -31.34
CA SER A 19 0.64 -1.32 -31.24
C SER A 19 1.32 -0.18 -32.02
N GLY A 20 2.35 -0.49 -32.81
CA GLY A 20 3.12 0.49 -33.58
C GLY A 20 4.07 1.34 -32.75
N ILE A 21 4.42 0.92 -31.53
CA ILE A 21 5.34 1.63 -30.64
C ILE A 21 6.76 1.09 -30.86
N GLU A 22 7.70 1.98 -31.12
CA GLU A 22 9.11 1.66 -31.31
C GLU A 22 9.76 1.20 -30.00
N LEU A 23 10.58 0.15 -30.10
CA LEU A 23 11.46 -0.31 -29.04
C LEU A 23 12.88 0.22 -29.27
N SER A 24 13.49 0.84 -28.25
CA SER A 24 14.86 1.35 -28.33
C SER A 24 15.54 1.33 -26.96
N GLU A 25 16.78 0.86 -26.90
CA GLU A 25 17.66 1.01 -25.73
C GLU A 25 18.28 2.42 -25.67
N ASN A 26 18.33 3.13 -26.80
CA ASN A 26 18.84 4.50 -26.85
C ASN A 26 17.69 5.49 -26.62
N LEU A 27 17.73 6.15 -25.46
CA LEU A 27 16.73 7.14 -25.03
C LEU A 27 17.25 8.59 -25.14
N LEU A 28 18.40 8.82 -25.79
CA LEU A 28 19.03 10.14 -25.87
C LEU A 28 18.17 11.18 -26.59
N ASP A 29 17.33 10.77 -27.54
CA ASP A 29 16.44 11.68 -28.28
C ASP A 29 15.13 11.99 -27.53
N CYS A 30 14.88 11.36 -26.38
CA CYS A 30 13.70 11.62 -25.56
C CYS A 30 13.93 12.81 -24.62
N ASP A 31 13.00 13.76 -24.54
CA ASP A 31 13.06 14.87 -23.59
C ASP A 31 12.60 14.47 -22.18
N VAL A 32 11.61 13.57 -22.12
CA VAL A 32 10.95 13.11 -20.90
C VAL A 32 11.05 11.60 -20.79
N LEU A 33 11.54 11.12 -19.64
CA LEU A 33 11.70 9.72 -19.30
C LEU A 33 10.73 9.36 -18.16
N LEU A 34 9.86 8.38 -18.42
CA LEU A 34 8.81 7.95 -17.51
C LEU A 34 9.13 6.54 -16.99
N GLY A 35 9.22 6.39 -15.67
CA GLY A 35 9.43 5.10 -15.03
C GLY A 35 8.69 5.04 -13.70
N VAL A 36 8.29 3.86 -13.22
CA VAL A 36 7.56 3.79 -11.93
C VAL A 36 8.50 3.99 -10.74
N LYS A 37 9.68 3.36 -10.78
CA LYS A 37 10.65 3.34 -9.69
C LYS A 37 11.91 4.11 -10.06
N GLU A 38 12.79 4.26 -9.08
CA GLU A 38 14.07 4.94 -9.20
C GLU A 38 14.95 4.31 -10.28
N VAL A 39 15.68 5.17 -10.99
CA VAL A 39 16.65 4.75 -11.98
C VAL A 39 18.02 4.61 -11.31
N PRO A 40 18.75 3.49 -11.51
CA PRO A 40 20.12 3.36 -11.05
C PRO A 40 21.00 4.54 -11.48
N ILE A 41 21.84 5.06 -10.57
CA ILE A 41 22.65 6.27 -10.82
C ILE A 41 23.47 6.19 -12.11
N GLY A 42 24.03 5.01 -12.42
CA GLY A 42 24.83 4.79 -13.63
C GLY A 42 24.04 4.85 -14.94
N GLN A 43 22.71 4.70 -14.88
CA GLN A 43 21.81 4.74 -16.04
C GLN A 43 21.18 6.14 -16.24
N LEU A 44 21.41 7.09 -15.34
CA LEU A 44 20.90 8.44 -15.47
C LEU A 44 21.58 9.20 -16.62
N ILE A 45 20.77 9.54 -17.62
CA ILE A 45 21.10 10.42 -18.74
C ILE A 45 21.03 11.89 -18.30
N PRO A 46 22.14 12.66 -18.38
CA PRO A 46 22.17 14.08 -18.01
C PRO A 46 21.23 14.96 -18.83
N GLY A 47 20.73 16.04 -18.21
CA GLY A 47 19.94 17.08 -18.87
C GLY A 47 18.51 16.69 -19.27
N LYS A 48 18.02 15.52 -18.86
CA LYS A 48 16.66 15.04 -19.17
C LYS A 48 15.65 15.36 -18.06
N ALA A 49 14.37 15.30 -18.40
CA ALA A 49 13.30 15.29 -17.41
C ALA A 49 12.91 13.85 -17.05
N TYR A 50 12.82 13.54 -15.76
CA TYR A 50 12.43 12.23 -15.25
C TYR A 50 11.17 12.34 -14.39
N PHE A 51 10.31 11.33 -14.53
CA PHE A 51 9.16 11.11 -13.67
C PHE A 51 9.25 9.72 -13.06
N PHE A 52 9.34 9.64 -11.74
CA PHE A 52 9.27 8.39 -10.97
C PHE A 52 9.01 8.67 -9.48
N PHE A 53 8.65 7.63 -8.71
CA PHE A 53 8.68 7.71 -7.25
C PHE A 53 10.13 7.72 -6.78
N SER A 54 10.67 8.88 -6.42
CA SER A 54 12.12 8.99 -6.13
C SER A 54 12.49 8.49 -4.74
N HIS A 55 11.51 8.46 -3.83
CA HIS A 55 11.73 8.27 -2.39
C HIS A 55 12.90 9.12 -1.87
N THR A 56 12.94 10.40 -2.25
CA THR A 56 13.91 11.39 -1.73
C THR A 56 13.28 12.47 -0.87
N ILE A 57 11.98 12.75 -1.10
CA ILE A 57 11.27 13.87 -0.50
C ILE A 57 11.01 13.74 1.01
N LYS A 58 11.23 12.56 1.59
CA LYS A 58 11.14 12.30 3.05
C LYS A 58 12.52 11.97 3.64
N GLU A 59 13.59 12.44 3.00
CA GLU A 59 14.98 12.27 3.43
C GLU A 59 15.40 10.79 3.60
N GLN A 60 14.88 9.89 2.76
CA GLN A 60 15.20 8.46 2.86
C GLN A 60 16.68 8.18 2.55
N ALA A 61 17.45 7.82 3.57
CA ALA A 61 18.92 7.74 3.52
C ALA A 61 19.49 6.98 2.30
N TYR A 62 18.84 5.90 1.85
CA TYR A 62 19.32 5.08 0.74
C TYR A 62 19.31 5.80 -0.61
N ASN A 63 18.43 6.78 -0.81
CA ASN A 63 18.31 7.53 -2.07
C ASN A 63 18.95 8.93 -2.04
N ARG A 64 19.74 9.24 -1.01
CA ARG A 64 20.45 10.53 -0.94
C ARG A 64 21.41 10.71 -2.11
N ASN A 65 22.17 9.67 -2.43
CA ASN A 65 23.12 9.69 -3.52
C ASN A 65 22.44 9.80 -4.89
N LEU A 66 21.22 9.26 -5.01
CA LEU A 66 20.40 9.44 -6.21
C LEU A 66 20.06 10.93 -6.42
N LEU A 67 19.58 11.62 -5.39
CA LEU A 67 19.26 13.05 -5.49
C LEU A 67 20.49 13.90 -5.81
N ARG A 68 21.66 13.59 -5.21
CA ARG A 68 22.94 14.24 -5.56
C ARG A 68 23.27 14.07 -7.03
N ALA A 69 23.21 12.84 -7.54
CA ALA A 69 23.48 12.56 -8.95
C ALA A 69 22.49 13.27 -9.90
N ILE A 70 21.22 13.38 -9.52
CA ILE A 70 20.20 14.12 -10.27
C ILE A 70 20.58 15.61 -10.39
N LEU A 71 21.01 16.23 -9.29
CA LEU A 71 21.47 17.62 -9.28
C LEU A 71 22.74 17.80 -10.12
N GLU A 72 23.76 16.97 -9.92
CA GLU A 72 25.02 17.01 -10.65
C GLU A 72 24.84 16.84 -12.17
N LYS A 73 23.93 15.96 -12.58
CA LYS A 73 23.62 15.67 -13.98
C LYS A 73 22.64 16.67 -14.60
N ASN A 74 22.26 17.72 -13.87
CA ASN A 74 21.30 18.73 -14.31
C ASN A 74 19.95 18.13 -14.77
N ILE A 75 19.46 17.12 -14.05
CA ILE A 75 18.20 16.43 -14.36
C ILE A 75 17.04 17.19 -13.74
N LYS A 76 15.94 17.35 -14.49
CA LYS A 76 14.66 17.75 -13.94
C LYS A 76 13.96 16.51 -13.35
N LEU A 77 13.79 16.44 -12.04
CA LEU A 77 13.08 15.35 -11.38
C LEU A 77 11.69 15.79 -10.95
N VAL A 78 10.65 15.13 -11.46
CA VAL A 78 9.26 15.31 -11.03
C VAL A 78 8.81 14.05 -10.28
N ASP A 79 8.45 14.17 -9.01
CA ASP A 79 8.07 13.01 -8.19
C ASP A 79 6.56 12.75 -8.23
N TYR A 80 6.18 11.53 -8.61
CA TYR A 80 4.78 11.11 -8.68
C TYR A 80 4.04 11.19 -7.33
N GLU A 81 4.75 11.12 -6.20
CA GLU A 81 4.15 11.14 -4.86
C GLU A 81 3.44 12.46 -4.54
N VAL A 82 3.92 13.55 -5.12
CA VAL A 82 3.48 14.94 -4.84
C VAL A 82 2.71 15.58 -5.99
N LEU A 83 2.41 14.82 -7.05
CA LEU A 83 1.44 15.24 -8.07
C LEU A 83 0.03 15.26 -7.48
N THR A 84 -0.46 16.47 -7.22
CA THR A 84 -1.69 16.76 -6.48
C THR A 84 -2.58 17.70 -7.27
N ASP A 85 -3.90 17.56 -7.07
CA ASP A 85 -4.86 18.57 -7.52
C ASP A 85 -4.74 19.88 -6.71
N GLU A 86 -5.59 20.85 -7.02
CA GLU A 86 -5.62 22.16 -6.36
C GLU A 86 -5.97 22.07 -4.86
N GLN A 87 -6.62 20.99 -4.44
CA GLN A 87 -6.97 20.72 -3.05
C GLN A 87 -5.88 19.89 -2.32
N GLY A 88 -4.74 19.63 -2.97
CA GLY A 88 -3.63 18.88 -2.39
C GLY A 88 -3.83 17.36 -2.40
N LYS A 89 -4.85 16.84 -3.06
CA LYS A 89 -5.11 15.39 -3.12
C LYS A 89 -4.24 14.76 -4.21
N ARG A 90 -3.46 13.77 -3.79
CA ARG A 90 -2.59 12.97 -4.69
C ARG A 90 -3.39 12.30 -5.80
N LEU A 91 -2.95 12.48 -7.04
CA LEU A 91 -3.62 12.02 -8.26
C LEU A 91 -3.28 10.57 -8.62
N ILE A 92 -2.01 10.21 -8.50
CA ILE A 92 -1.49 8.87 -8.85
C ILE A 92 -1.16 8.09 -7.58
N ALA A 93 -1.85 6.99 -7.34
CA ALA A 93 -1.60 6.12 -6.19
C ALA A 93 -2.06 4.68 -6.42
N PHE A 94 -1.31 3.72 -5.89
CA PHE A 94 -1.60 2.28 -6.02
C PHE A 94 -2.43 1.69 -4.88
N GLY A 95 -2.86 2.50 -3.91
CA GLY A 95 -3.49 2.00 -2.68
C GLY A 95 -4.70 1.08 -2.91
N ARG A 96 -5.49 1.30 -3.97
CA ARG A 96 -6.60 0.41 -4.31
C ARG A 96 -6.12 -1.02 -4.58
N PHE A 97 -5.07 -1.18 -5.38
CA PHE A 97 -4.52 -2.49 -5.70
C PHE A 97 -3.86 -3.15 -4.49
N ALA A 98 -3.20 -2.37 -3.63
CA ALA A 98 -2.67 -2.89 -2.37
C ALA A 98 -3.78 -3.51 -1.51
N GLY A 99 -4.93 -2.83 -1.38
CA GLY A 99 -6.09 -3.38 -0.67
C GLY A 99 -6.70 -4.61 -1.33
N MET A 100 -6.78 -4.62 -2.67
CA MET A 100 -7.29 -5.78 -3.41
C MET A 100 -6.44 -7.03 -3.18
N VAL A 101 -5.13 -6.92 -3.39
CA VAL A 101 -4.19 -8.03 -3.18
C VAL A 101 -4.11 -8.39 -1.70
N GLY A 102 -4.11 -7.41 -0.81
CA GLY A 102 -4.06 -7.64 0.63
C GLY A 102 -5.26 -8.43 1.15
N ALA A 103 -6.47 -8.08 0.72
CA ALA A 103 -7.67 -8.86 1.06
C ALA A 103 -7.62 -10.28 0.49
N HIS A 104 -7.22 -10.43 -0.78
CA HIS A 104 -7.03 -11.74 -1.39
C HIS A 104 -6.04 -12.59 -0.59
N ASN A 105 -4.88 -12.04 -0.23
CA ASN A 105 -3.84 -12.75 0.50
C ASN A 105 -4.26 -13.07 1.94
N GLY A 106 -5.09 -12.24 2.58
CA GLY A 106 -5.67 -12.56 3.89
C GLY A 106 -6.59 -13.78 3.84
N ILE A 107 -7.48 -13.84 2.85
CA ILE A 107 -8.37 -15.00 2.65
C ILE A 107 -7.58 -16.24 2.21
N LEU A 108 -6.56 -16.08 1.34
CA LEU A 108 -5.61 -17.14 0.98
C LEU A 108 -4.91 -17.73 2.21
N ALA A 109 -4.39 -16.87 3.08
CA ALA A 109 -3.70 -17.28 4.31
C ALA A 109 -4.64 -18.08 5.23
N PHE A 110 -5.89 -17.63 5.39
CA PHE A 110 -6.90 -18.36 6.15
C PHE A 110 -7.24 -19.72 5.55
N GLY A 111 -7.38 -19.80 4.22
CA GLY A 111 -7.58 -21.07 3.51
C GLY A 111 -6.42 -22.05 3.74
N ARG A 112 -5.18 -21.56 3.66
CA ARG A 112 -3.97 -22.37 3.92
C ARG A 112 -3.86 -22.83 5.38
N ARG A 113 -4.15 -21.93 6.32
CA ARG A 113 -4.15 -22.23 7.76
C ARG A 113 -5.14 -23.33 8.11
N THR A 114 -6.36 -23.24 7.58
CA THR A 114 -7.47 -24.10 7.99
C THR A 114 -7.62 -25.35 7.13
N GLY A 115 -7.07 -25.36 5.91
CA GLY A 115 -7.27 -26.42 4.92
C GLY A 115 -8.71 -26.54 4.40
N LYS A 116 -9.60 -25.61 4.75
CA LYS A 116 -11.04 -25.69 4.40
C LYS A 116 -11.32 -25.36 2.94
N PHE A 117 -10.47 -24.58 2.30
CA PHE A 117 -10.55 -24.25 0.88
C PHE A 117 -9.15 -23.89 0.36
N SER A 118 -9.01 -23.89 -0.96
CA SER A 118 -7.79 -23.45 -1.65
C SER A 118 -8.08 -22.22 -2.49
N LEU A 119 -7.12 -21.31 -2.55
CA LEU A 119 -7.17 -20.12 -3.38
C LEU A 119 -5.86 -20.01 -4.16
N LYS A 120 -5.94 -19.75 -5.45
CA LYS A 120 -4.76 -19.48 -6.29
C LYS A 120 -4.14 -18.15 -5.83
N ARG A 121 -2.82 -18.03 -5.84
CA ARG A 121 -2.17 -16.76 -5.51
C ARG A 121 -2.49 -15.69 -6.55
N MET A 122 -2.64 -14.45 -6.10
CA MET A 122 -2.92 -13.33 -6.99
C MET A 122 -1.84 -13.13 -8.06
N LYS A 123 -0.55 -13.21 -7.69
CA LYS A 123 0.56 -13.10 -8.67
C LYS A 123 0.53 -14.13 -9.80
N ASP A 124 -0.18 -15.24 -9.61
CA ASP A 124 -0.27 -16.33 -10.58
C ASP A 124 -1.51 -16.15 -11.49
N CYS A 125 -2.39 -15.19 -11.19
CA CYS A 125 -3.48 -14.77 -12.05
C CYS A 125 -2.96 -13.86 -13.17
N LEU A 126 -3.56 -13.96 -14.36
CA LEU A 126 -3.18 -13.09 -15.48
C LEU A 126 -3.45 -11.62 -15.16
N ASP A 127 -4.65 -11.36 -14.63
CA ASP A 127 -5.17 -10.06 -14.21
C ASP A 127 -6.30 -10.27 -13.19
N TYR A 128 -6.94 -9.19 -12.75
CA TYR A 128 -8.04 -9.29 -11.80
C TYR A 128 -9.28 -9.99 -12.39
N ALA A 129 -9.49 -9.98 -13.70
CA ALA A 129 -10.62 -10.68 -14.31
C ALA A 129 -10.47 -12.20 -14.19
N ASP A 130 -9.25 -12.72 -14.38
CA ASP A 130 -8.90 -14.13 -14.10
C ASP A 130 -9.15 -14.49 -12.62
N ALA A 131 -8.74 -13.62 -11.69
CA ALA A 131 -9.00 -13.82 -10.26
C ALA A 131 -10.51 -13.92 -9.93
N LYS A 132 -11.36 -13.09 -10.56
CA LYS A 132 -12.81 -13.18 -10.34
C LYS A 132 -13.43 -14.47 -10.86
N MET A 133 -12.90 -15.07 -11.94
CA MET A 133 -13.39 -16.37 -12.41
C MET A 133 -13.15 -17.46 -11.36
N ILE A 134 -12.05 -17.36 -10.61
CA ILE A 134 -11.74 -18.26 -9.48
C ILE A 134 -12.71 -18.01 -8.32
N TYR A 135 -12.98 -16.75 -8.00
CA TYR A 135 -13.91 -16.38 -6.93
C TYR A 135 -15.32 -16.91 -7.15
N GLN A 136 -15.80 -16.95 -8.40
CA GLN A 136 -17.11 -17.51 -8.74
C GLN A 136 -17.26 -19.01 -8.43
N GLN A 137 -16.15 -19.72 -8.31
CA GLN A 137 -16.11 -21.15 -7.98
C GLN A 137 -15.75 -21.40 -6.51
N LEU A 138 -15.50 -20.34 -5.74
CA LEU A 138 -15.04 -20.42 -4.36
C LEU A 138 -16.23 -20.72 -3.44
N SER A 139 -16.11 -21.77 -2.63
CA SER A 139 -17.02 -22.04 -1.53
C SER A 139 -16.30 -21.75 -0.22
N LEU A 140 -16.74 -20.70 0.48
CA LEU A 140 -16.16 -20.30 1.75
C LEU A 140 -16.96 -20.88 2.92
N PRO A 141 -16.30 -21.40 3.97
CA PRO A 141 -16.98 -21.75 5.20
C PRO A 141 -17.49 -20.49 5.92
N PRO A 142 -18.27 -20.61 7.00
CA PRO A 142 -18.52 -19.50 7.91
C PRO A 142 -17.18 -18.90 8.36
N ILE A 143 -16.99 -17.62 8.07
CA ILE A 143 -15.82 -16.82 8.45
C ILE A 143 -16.29 -15.40 8.76
N LYS A 144 -15.66 -14.77 9.75
CA LYS A 144 -15.89 -13.37 10.11
C LYS A 144 -14.64 -12.56 9.82
N VAL A 145 -14.73 -11.68 8.82
CA VAL A 145 -13.62 -10.83 8.39
C VAL A 145 -13.84 -9.39 8.86
N VAL A 146 -12.91 -8.84 9.63
CA VAL A 146 -12.91 -7.42 9.98
C VAL A 146 -11.94 -6.66 9.07
N LEU A 147 -12.48 -5.75 8.27
CA LEU A 147 -11.72 -4.85 7.41
C LEU A 147 -11.65 -3.47 8.06
N THR A 148 -10.46 -2.87 8.16
CA THR A 148 -10.31 -1.49 8.63
C THR A 148 -9.96 -0.54 7.50
N GLY A 149 -10.44 0.70 7.62
CA GLY A 149 -10.14 1.78 6.69
C GLY A 149 -11.17 1.93 5.56
N THR A 150 -11.47 3.18 5.21
CA THR A 150 -12.42 3.57 4.16
C THR A 150 -11.76 4.31 3.00
N GLY A 151 -10.42 4.34 3.00
CA GLY A 151 -9.60 4.98 1.97
C GLY A 151 -9.51 4.19 0.67
N ARG A 152 -8.42 4.39 -0.09
CA ARG A 152 -8.17 3.64 -1.33
C ARG A 152 -7.96 2.15 -1.05
N VAL A 153 -7.15 1.84 -0.04
CA VAL A 153 -6.84 0.46 0.40
C VAL A 153 -8.11 -0.26 0.84
N GLY A 154 -8.80 0.27 1.86
CA GLY A 154 -10.06 -0.31 2.33
C GLY A 154 -11.12 -0.52 1.23
N ARG A 155 -11.27 0.40 0.27
CA ARG A 155 -12.19 0.20 -0.87
C ARG A 155 -11.73 -0.87 -1.86
N GLY A 156 -10.41 -1.06 -2.00
CA GLY A 156 -9.87 -2.17 -2.78
C GLY A 156 -10.15 -3.53 -2.13
N ALA A 157 -9.93 -3.61 -0.82
CA ALA A 157 -10.23 -4.80 -0.04
C ALA A 157 -11.73 -5.13 -0.03
N ASP A 158 -12.58 -4.13 0.22
CA ASP A 158 -14.05 -4.24 0.15
C ASP A 158 -14.53 -4.82 -1.19
N ALA A 159 -13.99 -4.35 -2.31
CA ALA A 159 -14.35 -4.85 -3.63
C ALA A 159 -13.97 -6.34 -3.80
N VAL A 160 -12.82 -6.77 -3.30
CA VAL A 160 -12.39 -8.18 -3.38
C VAL A 160 -13.25 -9.07 -2.50
N LEU A 161 -13.52 -8.66 -1.25
CA LEU A 161 -14.40 -9.43 -0.35
C LEU A 161 -15.81 -9.59 -0.95
N HIS A 162 -16.33 -8.52 -1.55
CA HIS A 162 -17.60 -8.57 -2.28
C HIS A 162 -17.54 -9.52 -3.49
N ASP A 163 -16.51 -9.41 -4.34
CA ASP A 163 -16.34 -10.26 -5.53
C ASP A 163 -16.08 -11.74 -5.15
N MET A 164 -15.61 -12.02 -3.93
CA MET A 164 -15.51 -13.36 -3.33
C MET A 164 -16.85 -13.91 -2.80
N GLY A 165 -17.93 -13.12 -2.84
CA GLY A 165 -19.24 -13.51 -2.33
C GLY A 165 -19.36 -13.46 -0.80
N ILE A 166 -18.43 -12.79 -0.11
CA ILE A 166 -18.50 -12.60 1.35
C ILE A 166 -19.52 -11.49 1.63
N ARG A 167 -20.55 -11.76 2.43
CA ARG A 167 -21.63 -10.79 2.67
C ARG A 167 -21.15 -9.66 3.59
N LYS A 168 -21.37 -8.41 3.17
CA LYS A 168 -21.10 -7.24 4.02
C LYS A 168 -22.21 -7.07 5.06
N VAL A 169 -21.84 -6.90 6.32
CA VAL A 169 -22.74 -6.61 7.45
C VAL A 169 -22.31 -5.36 8.19
N SER A 170 -23.24 -4.74 8.92
CA SER A 170 -22.91 -3.61 9.80
C SER A 170 -21.98 -4.04 10.93
N PRO A 171 -21.21 -3.11 11.52
CA PRO A 171 -20.39 -3.42 12.69
C PRO A 171 -21.19 -3.95 13.88
N GLN A 172 -22.45 -3.55 14.01
CA GLN A 172 -23.35 -4.05 15.06
C GLN A 172 -23.76 -5.51 14.81
N GLU A 173 -24.32 -5.82 13.63
CA GLU A 173 -24.65 -7.20 13.25
C GLU A 173 -23.43 -8.12 13.34
N PHE A 174 -22.25 -7.61 12.94
CA PHE A 174 -21.00 -8.34 13.05
C PHE A 174 -20.65 -8.72 14.49
N LEU A 175 -21.05 -7.95 15.50
CA LEU A 175 -20.78 -8.24 16.91
C LEU A 175 -21.89 -9.09 17.55
N GLU A 176 -23.13 -8.91 17.13
CA GLU A 176 -24.32 -9.43 17.81
C GLU A 176 -24.89 -10.72 17.18
N GLU A 177 -24.64 -10.97 15.89
CA GLU A 177 -25.22 -12.10 15.16
C GLU A 177 -24.25 -13.28 15.00
N VAL A 178 -24.87 -14.47 14.86
CA VAL A 178 -24.21 -15.72 14.48
C VAL A 178 -24.51 -16.00 13.01
N PHE A 179 -23.46 -16.23 12.22
CA PHE A 179 -23.56 -16.45 10.78
C PHE A 179 -23.20 -17.88 10.42
N THR A 180 -23.98 -18.46 9.49
CA THR A 180 -23.70 -19.76 8.86
C THR A 180 -23.03 -19.62 7.50
N GLU A 181 -22.60 -18.41 7.16
CA GLU A 181 -21.97 -18.03 5.89
C GLU A 181 -20.77 -17.10 6.16
N ALA A 182 -19.96 -16.87 5.13
CA ALA A 182 -18.88 -15.90 5.20
C ALA A 182 -19.42 -14.46 5.25
N VAL A 183 -19.01 -13.69 6.26
CA VAL A 183 -19.38 -12.28 6.40
C VAL A 183 -18.16 -11.39 6.64
N TYR A 184 -18.28 -10.12 6.26
CA TYR A 184 -17.30 -9.11 6.62
C TYR A 184 -17.95 -7.81 7.07
N THR A 185 -17.27 -7.07 7.92
CA THR A 185 -17.61 -5.69 8.25
C THR A 185 -16.46 -4.75 7.93
N GLN A 186 -16.78 -3.49 7.64
CA GLN A 186 -15.78 -2.47 7.35
C GLN A 186 -15.84 -1.36 8.40
N LEU A 187 -14.74 -1.18 9.10
CA LEU A 187 -14.61 -0.22 10.19
C LEU A 187 -13.94 1.07 9.72
N ASP A 188 -14.52 2.18 10.12
CA ASP A 188 -13.86 3.49 10.15
C ASP A 188 -13.43 3.83 11.60
N PRO A 189 -12.68 4.94 11.82
CA PRO A 189 -12.13 5.28 13.14
C PRO A 189 -13.11 5.35 14.31
N ARG A 190 -14.40 5.69 14.12
CA ARG A 190 -15.35 5.77 15.26
C ARG A 190 -15.68 4.41 15.86
N HIS A 191 -15.42 3.32 15.13
CA HIS A 191 -15.68 1.97 15.60
C HIS A 191 -14.53 1.42 16.45
N TYR A 192 -13.31 1.94 16.29
CA TYR A 192 -12.12 1.37 16.92
C TYR A 192 -11.30 2.38 17.74
N ALA A 193 -11.66 3.66 17.73
CA ALA A 193 -11.01 4.69 18.55
C ALA A 193 -12.04 5.49 19.36
N ALA A 194 -11.69 5.78 20.62
CA ALA A 194 -12.47 6.63 21.51
C ALA A 194 -11.57 7.67 22.18
N ARG A 195 -12.12 8.86 22.48
CA ARG A 195 -11.35 9.89 23.19
C ARG A 195 -11.05 9.45 24.62
N LYS A 196 -9.82 9.72 25.08
CA LYS A 196 -9.39 9.45 26.46
C LYS A 196 -10.15 10.29 27.49
N ASP A 197 -10.62 11.47 27.10
CA ASP A 197 -11.39 12.38 27.95
C ASP A 197 -12.90 12.07 28.03
N GLY A 198 -13.35 10.97 27.41
CA GLY A 198 -14.75 10.52 27.44
C GLY A 198 -15.70 11.31 26.54
N LYS A 199 -15.21 12.32 25.79
CA LYS A 199 -16.05 13.03 24.81
C LYS A 199 -16.37 12.13 23.61
N ALA A 200 -17.41 12.53 22.87
CA ALA A 200 -17.79 11.87 21.62
C ALA A 200 -16.64 11.89 20.60
N PHE A 201 -16.55 10.83 19.80
CA PHE A 201 -15.56 10.72 18.73
C PHE A 201 -15.71 11.86 17.71
N ASN A 202 -14.59 12.46 17.30
CA ASN A 202 -14.55 13.44 16.22
C ASN A 202 -13.46 13.07 15.21
N LYS A 203 -13.84 12.90 13.94
CA LYS A 203 -12.94 12.42 12.89
C LYS A 203 -11.80 13.40 12.57
N ASN A 204 -12.08 14.70 12.54
CA ASN A 204 -11.07 15.70 12.21
C ASN A 204 -10.04 15.81 13.35
N ASP A 205 -10.53 15.85 14.59
CA ASP A 205 -9.68 15.85 15.78
C ASP A 205 -8.85 14.57 15.91
N PHE A 206 -9.40 13.39 15.57
CA PHE A 206 -8.62 12.14 15.52
C PHE A 206 -7.44 12.22 14.54
N TYR A 207 -7.59 12.85 13.38
CA TYR A 207 -6.49 12.98 12.42
C TYR A 207 -5.47 14.06 12.78
N GLN A 208 -5.86 15.06 13.58
CA GLN A 208 -4.95 16.13 14.02
C GLN A 208 -4.26 15.81 15.35
N HIS A 209 -4.94 15.09 16.23
CA HIS A 209 -4.52 14.78 17.60
C HIS A 209 -4.80 13.30 17.97
N PRO A 210 -4.29 12.34 17.19
CA PRO A 210 -4.54 10.92 17.43
C PRO A 210 -4.04 10.43 18.80
N GLU A 211 -3.05 11.09 19.41
CA GLU A 211 -2.55 10.80 20.76
C GLU A 211 -3.61 10.93 21.87
N ASN A 212 -4.68 11.68 21.61
CA ASN A 212 -5.78 11.88 22.56
C ASN A 212 -6.79 10.72 22.56
N TYR A 213 -6.57 9.68 21.75
CA TYR A 213 -7.46 8.55 21.59
C TYR A 213 -6.86 7.26 22.15
N LYS A 214 -7.74 6.34 22.54
CA LYS A 214 -7.43 4.96 22.91
C LYS A 214 -8.16 4.00 21.97
N SER A 215 -7.62 2.79 21.82
CA SER A 215 -8.32 1.74 21.08
C SER A 215 -9.55 1.26 21.83
N ILE A 216 -10.59 0.92 21.08
CA ILE A 216 -11.80 0.21 21.52
C ILE A 216 -12.09 -0.99 20.59
N PHE A 217 -11.05 -1.55 19.96
CA PHE A 217 -11.18 -2.63 18.97
C PHE A 217 -11.52 -4.01 19.59
N GLU A 218 -11.43 -4.14 20.91
CA GLU A 218 -11.62 -5.40 21.65
C GLU A 218 -12.83 -6.25 21.22
N PRO A 219 -14.05 -5.69 21.07
CA PRO A 219 -15.19 -6.48 20.62
C PRO A 219 -14.96 -7.17 19.27
N PHE A 220 -14.20 -6.57 18.37
CA PHE A 220 -13.94 -7.11 17.04
C PHE A 220 -12.88 -8.21 17.04
N TYR A 221 -11.78 -8.07 17.79
CA TYR A 221 -10.77 -9.15 17.84
C TYR A 221 -11.32 -10.42 18.50
N ARG A 222 -12.34 -10.30 19.35
CA ARG A 222 -12.97 -11.45 20.03
C ARG A 222 -13.84 -12.30 19.11
N VAL A 223 -14.30 -11.76 17.98
CA VAL A 223 -15.28 -12.44 17.11
C VAL A 223 -14.83 -12.56 15.65
N ALA A 224 -13.78 -11.86 15.23
CA ALA A 224 -13.24 -11.95 13.88
C ALA A 224 -12.22 -13.09 13.78
N ASP A 225 -12.26 -13.83 12.68
CA ASP A 225 -11.27 -14.86 12.35
C ASP A 225 -10.08 -14.26 11.57
N VAL A 226 -10.40 -13.28 10.71
CA VAL A 226 -9.43 -12.62 9.83
C VAL A 226 -9.55 -11.11 9.99
N MET A 227 -8.41 -10.45 10.14
CA MET A 227 -8.30 -8.99 10.08
C MET A 227 -7.58 -8.58 8.80
N ILE A 228 -8.15 -7.62 8.07
CA ILE A 228 -7.49 -6.94 6.96
C ILE A 228 -7.30 -5.48 7.37
N ASN A 229 -6.05 -5.08 7.61
CA ASN A 229 -5.74 -3.72 8.02
C ASN A 229 -5.48 -2.84 6.80
N GLY A 230 -6.33 -1.83 6.58
CA GLY A 230 -6.29 -0.97 5.38
C GLY A 230 -6.29 0.53 5.69
N ILE A 231 -5.81 0.92 6.87
CA ILE A 231 -5.80 2.32 7.32
C ILE A 231 -4.55 3.09 6.82
N TYR A 232 -4.60 4.40 6.94
CA TYR A 232 -3.38 5.18 7.13
C TYR A 232 -3.23 5.36 8.63
N TRP A 233 -2.08 4.99 9.19
CA TRP A 233 -1.83 5.06 10.62
C TRP A 233 -0.81 6.15 10.93
N ASP A 234 -1.12 6.97 11.93
CA ASP A 234 -0.19 7.93 12.51
C ASP A 234 0.50 7.27 13.70
N LYS A 235 1.82 7.42 13.85
CA LYS A 235 2.59 6.80 14.93
C LYS A 235 2.16 7.22 16.34
N LYS A 236 1.43 8.34 16.45
CA LYS A 236 0.83 8.83 17.70
C LYS A 236 -0.55 8.22 17.98
N ALA A 237 -1.19 7.60 17.00
CA ALA A 237 -2.45 6.91 17.18
C ALA A 237 -2.25 5.61 17.98
N PRO A 238 -3.29 5.16 18.73
CA PRO A 238 -3.21 3.86 19.38
C PRO A 238 -3.08 2.74 18.33
N ALA A 239 -2.36 1.68 18.67
CA ALA A 239 -2.48 0.39 17.99
C ALA A 239 -3.89 -0.17 18.18
N PHE A 240 -4.33 -1.11 17.32
CA PHE A 240 -5.66 -1.71 17.45
C PHE A 240 -5.80 -2.52 18.74
N PHE A 241 -4.75 -3.19 19.17
CA PHE A 241 -4.69 -3.98 20.40
C PHE A 241 -3.25 -4.01 20.91
N THR A 242 -3.03 -4.45 22.15
CA THR A 242 -1.70 -4.62 22.74
C THR A 242 -1.19 -6.06 22.58
N LYS A 243 0.10 -6.29 22.81
CA LYS A 243 0.67 -7.66 22.81
C LYS A 243 0.09 -8.53 23.92
N GLU A 244 -0.21 -7.92 25.08
CA GLU A 244 -0.88 -8.57 26.19
C GLU A 244 -2.30 -9.01 25.80
N GLU A 245 -3.02 -8.21 25.03
CA GLU A 245 -4.34 -8.61 24.53
C GLU A 245 -4.27 -9.80 23.58
N MET A 246 -3.22 -9.90 22.76
CA MET A 246 -3.02 -11.02 21.83
C MET A 246 -2.74 -12.37 22.53
N ARG A 247 -2.34 -12.36 23.81
CA ARG A 247 -2.14 -13.57 24.63
C ARG A 247 -3.43 -14.08 25.30
N ARG A 248 -4.50 -13.29 25.25
CA ARG A 248 -5.74 -13.65 25.94
C ARG A 248 -6.44 -14.80 25.20
N ASP A 249 -7.05 -15.70 25.97
CA ASP A 249 -7.85 -16.82 25.42
C ASP A 249 -9.03 -16.35 24.54
N ASP A 250 -9.48 -15.10 24.71
CA ASP A 250 -10.55 -14.49 23.93
C ASP A 250 -10.06 -13.69 22.70
N PHE A 251 -8.77 -13.73 22.38
CA PHE A 251 -8.26 -13.18 21.12
C PHE A 251 -8.49 -14.19 19.98
N ASN A 252 -9.50 -13.95 19.14
CA ASN A 252 -9.95 -14.92 18.13
C ASN A 252 -9.25 -14.77 16.76
N ILE A 253 -8.66 -13.61 16.46
CA ILE A 253 -8.05 -13.38 15.13
C ILE A 253 -6.91 -14.37 14.89
N GLN A 254 -7.05 -15.17 13.85
CA GLN A 254 -6.09 -16.20 13.45
C GLN A 254 -5.16 -15.74 12.32
N VAL A 255 -5.64 -14.79 11.51
CA VAL A 255 -4.93 -14.25 10.35
C VAL A 255 -5.02 -12.73 10.33
N ILE A 256 -3.88 -12.06 10.19
CA ILE A 256 -3.80 -10.62 9.99
C ILE A 256 -3.14 -10.33 8.64
N ALA A 257 -3.91 -9.77 7.73
CA ALA A 257 -3.43 -9.17 6.50
C ALA A 257 -3.17 -7.67 6.73
N ASP A 258 -1.95 -7.33 7.13
CA ASP A 258 -1.53 -5.96 7.38
C ASP A 258 -1.03 -5.27 6.10
N VAL A 259 -1.94 -4.55 5.42
CA VAL A 259 -1.63 -3.85 4.16
C VAL A 259 -0.85 -2.55 4.41
N THR A 260 -0.86 -2.02 5.63
CA THR A 260 -0.12 -0.79 5.97
C THR A 260 1.37 -1.10 6.14
N CYS A 261 1.67 -2.31 6.65
CA CYS A 261 3.03 -2.82 6.89
C CYS A 261 3.86 -1.87 7.77
N ASP A 262 3.22 -1.27 8.78
CA ASP A 262 3.92 -0.49 9.80
C ASP A 262 4.65 -1.47 10.73
N ILE A 263 5.98 -1.39 10.79
CA ILE A 263 6.81 -2.40 11.47
C ILE A 263 6.93 -2.08 12.98
N ALA A 264 6.78 -3.11 13.82
CA ALA A 264 7.00 -3.03 15.26
C ALA A 264 8.40 -2.46 15.61
N PRO A 265 8.58 -1.75 16.75
CA PRO A 265 7.63 -1.60 17.88
C PRO A 265 6.61 -0.47 17.72
N VAL A 266 6.74 0.38 16.70
CA VAL A 266 5.80 1.49 16.44
C VAL A 266 4.93 1.12 15.25
N SER A 267 3.86 0.37 15.52
CA SER A 267 2.97 -0.21 14.51
C SER A 267 1.51 -0.14 14.92
N SER A 268 0.61 -0.16 13.92
CA SER A 268 -0.83 -0.29 14.16
C SER A 268 -1.23 -1.72 14.59
N ILE A 269 -0.41 -2.71 14.21
CA ILE A 269 -0.57 -4.13 14.49
C ILE A 269 0.71 -4.65 15.19
N PRO A 270 0.66 -4.98 16.49
CA PRO A 270 1.85 -5.37 17.25
C PRO A 270 2.61 -6.60 16.73
N SER A 271 1.95 -7.47 15.96
CA SER A 271 2.54 -8.69 15.37
C SER A 271 3.22 -8.47 14.02
N THR A 272 3.21 -7.24 13.46
CA THR A 272 3.92 -6.94 12.21
C THR A 272 5.41 -6.74 12.50
N LEU A 273 6.16 -7.86 12.56
CA LEU A 273 7.57 -7.90 12.94
C LEU A 273 8.52 -7.44 11.82
N ARG A 274 8.15 -7.71 10.57
CA ARG A 274 8.91 -7.36 9.36
C ARG A 274 8.01 -7.38 8.12
N PRO A 275 8.44 -6.77 7.00
CA PRO A 275 7.82 -7.04 5.72
C PRO A 275 8.01 -8.51 5.33
N SER A 276 6.93 -9.12 4.86
CA SER A 276 6.94 -10.38 4.12
C SER A 276 7.13 -10.11 2.63
N THR A 277 7.37 -11.16 1.83
CA THR A 277 7.68 -10.99 0.40
C THR A 277 6.65 -11.67 -0.49
N ILE A 278 6.57 -11.28 -1.76
CA ILE A 278 5.77 -12.02 -2.74
C ILE A 278 6.27 -13.47 -2.88
N ALA A 279 7.54 -13.79 -2.63
CA ALA A 279 7.99 -15.19 -2.65
C ALA A 279 7.45 -15.96 -1.43
N ASP A 280 7.64 -15.39 -0.25
CA ASP A 280 7.25 -15.93 1.05
C ASP A 280 6.33 -14.94 1.80
N PRO A 281 5.00 -15.02 1.56
CA PRO A 281 4.07 -13.95 1.90
C PRO A 281 3.53 -14.01 3.34
N ILE A 282 3.74 -15.10 4.07
CA ILE A 282 3.08 -15.35 5.36
C ILE A 282 4.09 -15.92 6.34
N TYR A 283 4.17 -15.33 7.53
CA TYR A 283 4.91 -15.87 8.68
C TYR A 283 3.96 -16.03 9.87
N GLY A 284 4.36 -16.85 10.85
CA GLY A 284 3.63 -16.95 12.11
C GLY A 284 4.18 -15.96 13.13
N TYR A 285 3.30 -15.39 13.94
CA TYR A 285 3.64 -14.65 15.16
C TYR A 285 3.15 -15.45 16.36
N ASP A 286 4.04 -15.79 17.28
CA ASP A 286 3.69 -16.44 18.54
C ASP A 286 3.44 -15.39 19.64
N PRO A 287 2.21 -15.21 20.14
CA PRO A 287 1.89 -14.22 21.17
C PRO A 287 2.61 -14.45 22.49
N GLU A 288 2.96 -15.68 22.84
CA GLU A 288 3.64 -16.01 24.10
C GLU A 288 5.07 -15.49 24.09
N THR A 289 5.82 -15.88 23.05
CA THR A 289 7.23 -15.50 22.87
C THR A 289 7.43 -14.13 22.24
N GLU A 290 6.38 -13.55 21.65
CA GLU A 290 6.40 -12.32 20.83
C GLU A 290 7.35 -12.41 19.63
N ALA A 291 7.64 -13.63 19.17
CA ALA A 291 8.64 -13.90 18.14
C ALA A 291 8.00 -14.46 16.87
N GLU A 292 8.75 -14.35 15.78
CA GLU A 292 8.40 -15.01 14.52
C GLU A 292 8.55 -16.54 14.68
N THR A 293 7.59 -17.26 14.12
CA THR A 293 7.57 -18.72 14.02
C THR A 293 7.13 -19.13 12.62
N LEU A 294 7.14 -20.44 12.35
CA LEU A 294 6.58 -20.97 11.11
C LEU A 294 5.09 -20.58 11.00
N PRO A 295 4.58 -20.31 9.79
CA PRO A 295 3.16 -20.07 9.62
C PRO A 295 2.34 -21.34 9.88
N TYR A 296 1.03 -21.16 10.04
CA TYR A 296 0.00 -22.18 10.18
C TYR A 296 0.13 -23.07 11.42
N GLN A 297 0.78 -22.56 12.48
CA GLN A 297 0.84 -23.24 13.76
C GLN A 297 -0.39 -22.91 14.61
N HIS A 298 -0.87 -23.87 15.39
CA HIS A 298 -2.04 -23.69 16.25
C HIS A 298 -1.88 -22.52 17.25
N HIS A 299 -0.68 -22.36 17.82
CA HIS A 299 -0.36 -21.30 18.78
C HIS A 299 -0.03 -19.94 18.13
N ALA A 300 0.13 -19.91 16.79
CA ALA A 300 0.57 -18.71 16.09
C ALA A 300 -0.59 -17.97 15.40
N ILE A 301 -0.45 -16.66 15.27
CA ILE A 301 -1.27 -15.81 14.40
C ILE A 301 -0.53 -15.64 13.08
N ASP A 302 -1.17 -15.95 11.96
CA ASP A 302 -0.54 -15.82 10.65
C ASP A 302 -0.59 -14.38 10.15
N VAL A 303 0.57 -13.82 9.80
CA VAL A 303 0.70 -12.42 9.38
C VAL A 303 1.15 -12.35 7.92
N MET A 304 0.38 -11.61 7.12
CA MET A 304 0.79 -11.17 5.78
C MET A 304 1.01 -9.66 5.82
N ALA A 305 2.24 -9.22 5.53
CA ALA A 305 2.64 -7.82 5.55
C ALA A 305 3.56 -7.53 4.36
N ILE A 306 3.04 -7.63 3.13
CA ILE A 306 3.82 -7.38 1.90
C ILE A 306 3.77 -5.88 1.60
N ASP A 307 4.94 -5.24 1.44
CA ASP A 307 5.06 -3.79 1.25
C ASP A 307 4.84 -3.33 -0.22
N ASN A 308 4.79 -4.28 -1.14
CA ASN A 308 4.69 -4.05 -2.58
C ASN A 308 3.53 -4.82 -3.24
N LEU A 309 2.45 -5.07 -2.49
CA LEU A 309 1.24 -5.78 -2.91
C LEU A 309 0.73 -5.49 -4.33
N PRO A 310 0.69 -4.23 -4.83
CA PRO A 310 0.27 -3.95 -6.21
C PRO A 310 1.03 -4.74 -7.30
N ASN A 311 2.24 -5.22 -7.01
CA ASN A 311 3.04 -6.01 -7.94
C ASN A 311 2.49 -7.42 -8.19
N GLU A 312 1.53 -7.91 -7.38
CA GLU A 312 0.80 -9.15 -7.68
C GLU A 312 -0.38 -8.93 -8.66
N LEU A 313 -0.75 -7.67 -8.94
CA LEU A 313 -1.71 -7.30 -10.00
C LEU A 313 -1.09 -6.25 -10.95
N PRO A 314 0.07 -6.54 -11.58
CA PRO A 314 0.85 -5.53 -12.27
C PRO A 314 0.12 -4.99 -13.52
N ARG A 315 -0.63 -5.83 -14.25
CA ARG A 315 -1.38 -5.40 -15.44
C ARG A 315 -2.46 -4.37 -15.11
N ASP A 316 -3.30 -4.68 -14.13
CA ASP A 316 -4.37 -3.78 -13.70
C ASP A 316 -3.82 -2.49 -13.07
N ALA A 317 -2.79 -2.62 -12.24
CA ALA A 317 -2.11 -1.49 -11.62
C ALA A 317 -1.49 -0.55 -12.67
N SER A 318 -0.76 -1.09 -13.65
CA SER A 318 -0.16 -0.32 -14.75
C SER A 318 -1.23 0.32 -15.64
N LYS A 319 -2.30 -0.40 -15.98
CA LYS A 319 -3.41 0.14 -16.78
C LYS A 319 -4.11 1.31 -16.08
N ALA A 320 -4.36 1.19 -14.78
CA ALA A 320 -4.95 2.25 -13.99
C ALA A 320 -4.01 3.46 -13.83
N PHE A 321 -2.72 3.21 -13.56
CA PHE A 321 -1.69 4.25 -13.53
C PHE A 321 -1.63 5.02 -14.86
N GLY A 322 -1.55 4.31 -15.99
CA GLY A 322 -1.49 4.91 -17.32
C GLY A 322 -2.71 5.77 -17.62
N ARG A 323 -3.91 5.29 -17.26
CA ARG A 323 -5.15 6.08 -17.37
C ARG A 323 -5.09 7.36 -16.54
N GLN A 324 -4.68 7.27 -15.27
CA GLN A 324 -4.54 8.45 -14.40
C GLN A 324 -3.52 9.44 -14.96
N PHE A 325 -2.38 8.94 -15.45
CA PHE A 325 -1.34 9.77 -16.06
C PHE A 325 -1.87 10.50 -17.30
N ILE A 326 -2.52 9.78 -18.23
CA ILE A 326 -3.10 10.37 -19.45
C ILE A 326 -4.17 11.40 -19.10
N THR A 327 -5.04 11.12 -18.12
CA THR A 327 -6.15 12.02 -17.77
C THR A 327 -5.67 13.27 -17.04
N TYR A 328 -4.72 13.15 -16.11
CA TYR A 328 -4.40 14.25 -15.18
C TYR A 328 -3.03 14.88 -15.39
N ILE A 329 -2.02 14.12 -15.84
CA ILE A 329 -0.62 14.58 -15.87
C ILE A 329 -0.18 14.96 -17.27
N LEU A 330 -0.56 14.17 -18.29
CA LEU A 330 -0.22 14.46 -19.67
C LEU A 330 -0.72 15.85 -20.13
N PRO A 331 -1.94 16.31 -19.80
CA PRO A 331 -2.37 17.66 -20.17
C PRO A 331 -1.54 18.75 -19.51
N GLU A 332 -1.05 18.53 -18.28
CA GLU A 332 -0.20 19.48 -17.55
C GLU A 332 1.21 19.55 -18.13
N LEU A 333 1.75 18.42 -18.59
CA LEU A 333 3.05 18.33 -19.26
C LEU A 333 3.11 19.11 -20.58
N LEU A 334 1.97 19.26 -21.26
CA LEU A 334 1.88 19.97 -22.54
C LEU A 334 1.69 21.49 -22.38
N LYS A 335 1.54 21.98 -21.14
CA LYS A 335 1.45 23.42 -20.87
C LYS A 335 2.84 24.04 -20.83
N GLU A 336 2.95 25.28 -21.29
CA GLU A 336 4.16 26.08 -21.12
C GLU A 336 4.49 26.28 -19.63
N HIS A 337 3.46 26.47 -18.80
CA HIS A 337 3.59 26.52 -17.35
C HIS A 337 2.49 25.68 -16.69
N SER A 338 2.91 24.72 -15.85
CA SER A 338 2.02 23.94 -14.98
C SER A 338 2.42 24.12 -13.52
N PRO A 339 1.58 24.77 -12.70
CA PRO A 339 1.78 24.82 -11.26
C PRO A 339 1.81 23.43 -10.60
N MET A 340 1.12 22.44 -11.17
CA MET A 340 1.15 21.06 -10.67
C MET A 340 2.54 20.44 -10.84
N ILE A 341 3.10 20.53 -12.05
CA ILE A 341 4.44 19.99 -12.34
C ILE A 341 5.49 20.74 -11.54
N GLU A 342 5.39 22.08 -11.43
CA GLU A 342 6.31 22.88 -10.64
C GLU A 342 6.29 22.49 -9.15
N ARG A 343 5.10 22.30 -8.56
CA ARG A 343 4.97 21.81 -7.17
C ARG A 343 5.58 20.44 -6.96
N ALA A 344 5.57 19.59 -7.98
CA ALA A 344 6.12 18.25 -7.93
C ALA A 344 7.59 18.15 -8.39
N THR A 345 8.19 19.25 -8.86
CA THR A 345 9.58 19.27 -9.34
C THR A 345 10.53 19.35 -8.15
N VAL A 346 11.18 18.22 -7.83
CA VAL A 346 12.12 18.05 -6.72
C VAL A 346 13.47 18.71 -7.03
N ALA A 347 13.93 18.61 -8.28
CA ALA A 347 15.19 19.18 -8.73
C ALA A 347 15.06 19.67 -10.18
N GLU A 348 15.73 20.76 -10.52
CA GLU A 348 15.81 21.32 -11.87
C GLU A 348 17.00 22.31 -11.95
N ASN A 349 17.66 22.42 -13.10
CA ASN A 349 18.76 23.38 -13.31
C ASN A 349 19.92 23.23 -12.29
N GLY A 350 20.20 21.98 -11.89
CA GLY A 350 21.22 21.62 -10.91
C GLY A 350 20.92 22.05 -9.48
N LYS A 351 19.66 22.45 -9.19
CA LYS A 351 19.23 22.96 -7.88
C LYS A 351 17.98 22.21 -7.41
N LEU A 352 17.75 22.21 -6.10
CA LEU A 352 16.48 21.77 -5.53
C LEU A 352 15.35 22.70 -6.01
N GLY A 353 14.17 22.14 -6.24
CA GLY A 353 12.97 22.89 -6.57
C GLY A 353 12.51 23.76 -5.39
N ARG A 354 11.73 24.81 -5.66
CA ARG A 354 11.35 25.81 -4.65
C ARG A 354 10.63 25.24 -3.42
N TYR A 355 9.87 24.16 -3.60
CA TYR A 355 9.15 23.49 -2.51
C TYR A 355 9.99 22.46 -1.76
N PHE A 356 11.19 22.17 -2.24
CA PHE A 356 12.08 21.12 -1.72
C PHE A 356 13.37 21.66 -1.13
N GLN A 357 13.45 22.97 -0.86
CA GLN A 357 14.64 23.59 -0.25
C GLN A 357 14.98 23.01 1.13
N TYR A 358 14.00 22.43 1.83
CA TYR A 358 14.25 21.74 3.09
C TYR A 358 15.18 20.52 2.97
N LEU A 359 15.33 19.95 1.76
CA LEU A 359 16.24 18.84 1.48
C LEU A 359 17.72 19.27 1.37
N GLU A 360 18.06 20.54 1.56
CA GLU A 360 19.43 21.03 1.37
C GLU A 360 20.42 20.35 2.34
N GLY A 361 20.06 20.22 3.61
CA GLY A 361 20.87 19.50 4.61
C GLY A 361 21.00 18.02 4.28
N TYR A 362 19.88 17.38 3.88
CA TYR A 362 19.86 16.00 3.39
C TYR A 362 20.83 15.79 2.23
N VAL A 363 20.84 16.69 1.23
CA VAL A 363 21.77 16.63 0.10
C VAL A 363 23.21 16.90 0.54
N LYS A 364 23.47 17.80 1.50
CA LYS A 364 24.83 18.06 2.03
C LYS A 364 25.37 16.92 2.90
N GLY A 365 24.49 16.02 3.34
CA GLY A 365 24.84 14.88 4.18
C GLY A 365 24.85 15.21 5.67
N GLU A 366 24.18 16.29 6.06
CA GLU A 366 23.85 16.61 7.43
C GLU A 366 22.89 15.53 8.00
N GLU A 367 22.89 15.32 9.32
CA GLU A 367 22.06 14.28 9.94
C GLU A 367 20.57 14.53 9.65
N VAL A 368 19.93 13.49 9.12
CA VAL A 368 18.51 13.44 8.76
C VAL A 368 17.67 13.68 10.01
N ARG A 369 16.75 14.65 9.97
CA ARG A 369 15.76 14.80 11.04
C ARG A 369 14.73 13.69 10.83
N GLN A 370 14.91 12.55 11.50
CA GLN A 370 13.86 11.53 11.54
C GLN A 370 12.61 12.12 12.20
N GLY A 371 11.61 12.49 11.40
CA GLY A 371 10.30 12.88 11.92
C GLY A 371 9.52 13.83 11.01
N ILE A 372 8.90 13.28 9.97
CA ILE A 372 7.55 13.69 9.53
C ILE A 372 6.75 12.42 9.26
#